data_AF-I9ZYG2-F1
#
_entry.id   AF-I9ZYG2-F1
#
_cell.length_a   1.000
_cell.length_b   1.000
_cell.length_c   1.000
_cell.angle_alpha   90.00
_cell.angle_beta   90.00
_cell.angle_gamma   90.00
#
_symmetry.space_group_name_H-M   'P 1'
#
loop_
_entity.id
_entity.type
_entity.pdbx_description
1 polymer ?
#
loop_
_entity_poly.entity_id
_entity_poly.type
_entity_poly.pdbx_seq_one_letter_code
_entity_poly.pdbx_strand_id
1 'polypeptide(L)'
;MTTKLSCKGLSRSIQRFHIDDIEKSIVKYTIETINPNHTDLSLFASNHNEDIVNILRDNKTPICFDVFNALFENLLDQERKTKFGMIFTPKYIADFICNETFAKFEDLNNIKVIDPCCGCGIFLISAIEQIKSKTKKSIKQIIKNQIFGLDIDKDNVKKVILLLKIMGLVYNENIEDCDINIRHCDSLITDWKLAFDIDFDCIIGNPPYINPHSLSKKQTAFLKQNFQTTSSGVFNIFMLLLNLE
;
A
#
# COMPACT_ATOMS: atom_id res chain seq x y z
N MET A 1 7.26 6.80 35.19
CA MET A 1 8.09 6.21 34.13
C MET A 1 7.18 5.42 33.20
N THR A 2 6.68 6.04 32.13
CA THR A 2 5.93 5.32 31.08
C THR A 2 6.93 4.64 30.15
N THR A 3 7.01 3.32 30.22
CA THR A 3 7.82 2.49 29.33
C THR A 3 7.25 2.62 27.91
N LYS A 4 8.09 3.08 26.96
CA LYS A 4 7.72 3.22 25.55
C LYS A 4 7.39 1.83 24.97
N LEU A 5 6.19 1.63 24.46
CA LEU A 5 5.81 0.37 23.81
C LEU A 5 6.56 0.22 22.47
N SER A 6 6.93 -1.02 22.13
CA SER A 6 7.34 -1.36 20.76
C SER A 6 6.15 -1.24 19.81
N CYS A 7 6.36 -1.16 18.48
CA CYS A 7 5.24 -1.13 17.52
C CYS A 7 4.27 -2.33 17.70
N LYS A 8 4.80 -3.51 18.03
CA LYS A 8 4.00 -4.69 18.39
C LYS A 8 3.21 -4.49 19.69
N GLY A 9 3.82 -3.88 20.70
CA GLY A 9 3.15 -3.53 21.96
C GLY A 9 2.03 -2.53 21.74
N LEU A 10 2.29 -1.48 20.96
CA LEU A 10 1.32 -0.44 20.60
C LEU A 10 0.15 -1.01 19.81
N SER A 11 0.43 -1.85 18.79
CA SER A 11 -0.59 -2.56 18.02
C SER A 11 -1.51 -3.36 18.94
N ARG A 12 -0.95 -4.10 19.91
CA ARG A 12 -1.75 -4.87 20.88
C ARG A 12 -2.59 -4.01 21.81
N SER A 13 -2.13 -2.82 22.17
CA SER A 13 -2.89 -1.91 23.03
C SER A 13 -4.12 -1.33 22.33
N ILE A 14 -4.07 -1.18 21.00
CA ILE A 14 -5.17 -0.62 20.21
C ILE A 14 -5.99 -1.68 19.46
N GLN A 15 -5.53 -2.92 19.35
CA GLN A 15 -6.23 -4.01 18.64
C GLN A 15 -7.64 -4.34 19.18
N ARG A 16 -7.95 -3.89 20.40
CA ARG A 16 -9.27 -4.10 21.03
C ARG A 16 -10.36 -3.18 20.48
N PHE A 17 -9.97 -2.13 19.76
CA PHE A 17 -10.90 -1.15 19.19
C PHE A 17 -11.32 -1.56 17.78
N HIS A 18 -12.41 -0.99 17.28
CA HIS A 18 -12.86 -1.23 15.92
C HIS A 18 -11.84 -0.64 14.92
N ILE A 19 -11.67 -1.28 13.76
CA ILE A 19 -10.65 -0.85 12.78
C ILE A 19 -10.85 0.61 12.36
N ASP A 20 -12.08 0.99 12.02
CA ASP A 20 -12.41 2.38 11.64
C ASP A 20 -12.03 3.40 12.73
N ASP A 21 -12.21 3.06 14.01
CA ASP A 21 -11.84 3.94 15.12
C ASP A 21 -10.32 4.12 15.15
N ILE A 22 -9.58 3.04 14.91
CA ILE A 22 -8.12 3.06 14.88
C ILE A 22 -7.63 3.90 13.70
N GLU A 23 -8.15 3.71 12.50
CA GLU A 23 -7.73 4.48 11.31
C GLU A 23 -7.95 5.99 11.52
N LYS A 24 -9.15 6.37 11.98
CA LYS A 24 -9.50 7.77 12.28
C LYS A 24 -8.62 8.37 13.37
N SER A 25 -8.33 7.60 14.42
CA SER A 25 -7.51 8.08 15.55
C SER A 25 -6.04 8.20 15.20
N ILE A 26 -5.50 7.31 14.36
CA ILE A 26 -4.15 7.44 13.79
C ILE A 26 -4.05 8.74 12.98
N VAL A 27 -5.03 9.01 12.11
CA VAL A 27 -5.05 10.24 11.32
C VAL A 27 -5.18 11.47 12.21
N LYS A 28 -6.06 11.45 13.22
CA LYS A 28 -6.20 12.54 14.20
C LYS A 28 -4.89 12.84 14.90
N TYR A 29 -4.24 11.81 15.44
CA TYR A 29 -2.94 11.92 16.10
C TYR A 29 -1.87 12.52 15.18
N THR A 30 -1.90 12.12 13.90
CA THR A 30 -0.97 12.61 12.88
C THR A 30 -1.16 14.11 12.61
N ILE A 31 -2.43 14.55 12.41
CA ILE A 31 -2.78 15.96 12.19
C ILE A 31 -2.32 16.81 13.37
N GLU A 32 -2.68 16.41 14.60
CA GLU A 32 -2.35 17.18 15.81
C GLU A 32 -0.86 17.37 16.05
N THR A 33 -0.06 16.41 15.61
CA THR A 33 1.39 16.43 15.88
C THR A 33 2.16 17.15 14.78
N ILE A 34 1.74 17.06 13.51
CA ILE A 34 2.46 17.68 12.39
C ILE A 34 1.91 19.07 12.07
N ASN A 35 0.61 19.16 11.80
CA ASN A 35 -0.02 20.38 11.34
C ASN A 35 -1.48 20.43 11.81
N PRO A 36 -1.75 21.01 12.99
CA PRO A 36 -3.10 21.12 13.55
C PRO A 36 -4.09 21.87 12.67
N ASN A 37 -3.63 22.68 11.71
CA ASN A 37 -4.46 23.45 10.80
C ASN A 37 -4.78 22.71 9.50
N HIS A 38 -4.33 21.45 9.34
CA HIS A 38 -4.55 20.69 8.13
C HIS A 38 -6.02 20.25 8.00
N THR A 39 -6.70 20.71 6.94
CA THR A 39 -8.15 20.53 6.78
C THR A 39 -8.54 19.22 6.10
N ASP A 40 -7.74 18.70 5.19
CA ASP A 40 -8.21 17.71 4.21
C ASP A 40 -8.53 16.35 4.82
N LEU A 41 -7.77 15.95 5.85
CA LEU A 41 -8.00 14.72 6.60
C LEU A 41 -8.83 14.93 7.87
N SER A 42 -9.20 16.17 8.21
CA SER A 42 -9.96 16.48 9.42
C SER A 42 -11.37 15.88 9.39
N LEU A 43 -12.01 15.85 8.22
CA LEU A 43 -13.32 15.21 8.07
C LEU A 43 -13.22 13.68 8.23
N PHE A 44 -12.17 13.06 7.69
CA PHE A 44 -11.93 11.62 7.88
C PHE A 44 -11.72 11.30 9.36
N ALA A 45 -10.89 12.08 10.05
CA ALA A 45 -10.62 11.96 11.48
C ALA A 45 -11.79 12.39 12.39
N SER A 46 -12.93 12.77 11.82
CA SER A 46 -14.14 13.08 12.60
C SER A 46 -14.63 11.82 13.33
N ASN A 47 -15.10 12.00 14.57
CA ASN A 47 -15.52 10.89 15.43
C ASN A 47 -14.40 9.86 15.67
N HIS A 48 -13.14 10.31 15.78
CA HIS A 48 -12.04 9.48 16.26
C HIS A 48 -12.29 9.05 17.72
N ASN A 49 -11.55 8.04 18.16
CA ASN A 49 -11.58 7.56 19.51
C ASN A 49 -10.43 8.20 20.32
N GLU A 50 -10.77 9.10 21.24
CA GLU A 50 -9.79 9.86 22.04
C GLU A 50 -8.90 8.94 22.90
N ASP A 51 -9.38 7.77 23.33
CA ASP A 51 -8.56 6.81 24.08
C ASP A 51 -7.39 6.31 23.22
N ILE A 52 -7.63 6.06 21.94
CA ILE A 52 -6.58 5.63 20.99
C ILE A 52 -5.59 6.77 20.78
N VAL A 53 -6.07 8.01 20.59
CA VAL A 53 -5.21 9.19 20.44
C VAL A 53 -4.33 9.37 21.68
N ASN A 54 -4.90 9.23 22.87
CA ASN A 54 -4.16 9.27 24.14
C ASN A 54 -3.11 8.17 24.24
N ILE A 55 -3.44 6.92 23.88
CA ILE A 55 -2.47 5.81 23.84
C ILE A 55 -1.29 6.16 22.91
N LEU A 56 -1.56 6.70 21.71
CA LEU A 56 -0.52 7.08 20.76
C LEU A 56 0.36 8.23 21.31
N ARG A 57 -0.27 9.23 21.92
CA ARG A 57 0.36 10.42 22.52
C ARG A 57 1.24 10.06 23.72
N ASP A 58 0.73 9.26 24.65
CA ASP A 58 1.44 8.83 25.86
C ASP A 58 2.67 7.98 25.53
N ASN A 59 2.59 7.19 24.45
CA ASN A 59 3.73 6.40 23.96
C ASN A 59 4.70 7.20 23.10
N LYS A 60 4.43 8.49 22.83
CA LYS A 60 5.22 9.33 21.91
C LYS A 60 5.46 8.60 20.60
N THR A 61 4.37 8.10 20.03
CA THR A 61 4.40 7.26 18.83
C THR A 61 5.06 8.03 17.69
N PRO A 62 6.15 7.54 17.10
CA PRO A 62 6.78 8.22 15.99
C PRO A 62 5.81 8.32 14.81
N ILE A 63 5.77 9.50 14.20
CA ILE A 63 5.00 9.72 12.98
C ILE A 63 5.91 9.43 11.81
N CYS A 64 5.92 8.16 11.41
CA CYS A 64 6.60 7.69 10.22
C CYS A 64 5.83 6.53 9.58
N PHE A 65 6.07 6.30 8.29
CA PHE A 65 5.35 5.29 7.51
C PHE A 65 5.53 3.89 8.06
N ASP A 66 6.73 3.54 8.52
CA ASP A 66 7.00 2.25 9.12
C ASP A 66 6.04 1.93 10.26
N VAL A 67 5.78 2.92 11.12
CA VAL A 67 4.89 2.77 12.26
C VAL A 67 3.45 2.61 11.78
N PHE A 68 2.99 3.48 10.88
CA PHE A 68 1.61 3.42 10.41
C PHE A 68 1.33 2.18 9.59
N ASN A 69 2.20 1.82 8.66
CA ASN A 69 2.08 0.58 7.90
C ASN A 69 2.09 -0.64 8.83
N ALA A 70 2.99 -0.69 9.82
CA ALA A 70 2.98 -1.78 10.80
C ALA A 70 1.70 -1.81 11.64
N LEU A 71 1.13 -0.66 12.01
CA LEU A 71 -0.16 -0.61 12.69
C LEU A 71 -1.26 -1.15 11.78
N PHE A 72 -1.38 -0.68 10.54
CA PHE A 72 -2.43 -1.14 9.60
C PHE A 72 -2.26 -2.62 9.20
N GLU A 73 -1.04 -3.10 9.01
CA GLU A 73 -0.73 -4.50 8.71
C GLU A 73 -1.18 -5.41 9.86
N ASN A 74 -0.83 -5.08 11.11
CA ASN A 74 -1.22 -5.88 12.28
C ASN A 74 -2.74 -5.91 12.50
N LEU A 75 -3.47 -4.88 12.08
CA LEU A 75 -4.93 -4.85 12.17
C LEU A 75 -5.59 -5.74 11.12
N LEU A 76 -5.03 -5.77 9.91
CA LEU A 76 -5.47 -6.66 8.82
C LEU A 76 -5.16 -8.13 9.10
N ASP A 77 -4.08 -8.38 9.84
CA ASP A 77 -3.58 -9.72 10.16
C ASP A 77 -4.63 -10.58 10.90
N GLN A 78 -5.46 -9.96 11.73
CA GLN A 78 -6.48 -10.66 12.54
C GLN A 78 -7.75 -11.00 11.76
N GLU A 79 -8.16 -10.17 10.79
CA GLU A 79 -9.35 -10.43 9.98
C GLU A 79 -9.10 -11.42 8.84
N ARG A 80 -7.88 -11.43 8.26
CA ARG A 80 -7.65 -12.05 6.94
C ARG A 80 -6.74 -13.27 6.92
N LYS A 81 -5.79 -13.43 7.87
CA LYS A 81 -4.93 -14.64 7.90
C LYS A 81 -5.74 -15.94 7.99
N THR A 82 -6.85 -15.91 8.71
CA THR A 82 -7.67 -17.10 8.97
C THR A 82 -8.56 -17.50 7.79
N LYS A 83 -8.77 -16.62 6.80
CA LYS A 83 -9.78 -16.83 5.73
C LYS A 83 -9.22 -16.91 4.31
N PHE A 84 -8.09 -16.29 4.01
CA PHE A 84 -7.58 -16.16 2.64
C PHE A 84 -6.10 -16.55 2.42
N GLY A 85 -5.37 -16.97 3.47
CA GLY A 85 -3.97 -17.40 3.32
C GLY A 85 -3.01 -16.28 2.88
N MET A 86 -3.38 -15.02 3.12
CA MET A 86 -2.57 -13.85 2.73
C MET A 86 -1.29 -13.79 3.58
N ILE A 87 -0.13 -13.77 2.90
CA ILE A 87 1.18 -13.55 3.51
C ILE A 87 1.57 -12.10 3.26
N PHE A 88 1.71 -11.31 4.32
CA PHE A 88 2.24 -9.94 4.20
C PHE A 88 3.74 -9.97 3.92
N THR A 89 4.18 -9.11 3.00
CA THR A 89 5.59 -8.93 2.68
C THR A 89 6.24 -8.06 3.74
N PRO A 90 7.25 -8.57 4.49
CA PRO A 90 7.97 -7.74 5.45
C PRO A 90 8.65 -6.55 4.76
N LYS A 91 8.69 -5.38 5.41
CA LYS A 91 9.25 -4.17 4.81
C LYS A 91 10.67 -4.35 4.26
N TYR A 92 11.55 -5.02 5.00
CA TYR A 92 12.93 -5.22 4.55
C TYR A 92 13.04 -6.01 3.23
N ILE A 93 12.07 -6.90 2.94
CA ILE A 93 12.01 -7.61 1.66
C ILE A 93 11.55 -6.67 0.55
N ALA A 94 10.52 -5.86 0.80
CA ALA A 94 10.04 -4.87 -0.17
C ALA A 94 11.13 -3.83 -0.49
N ASP A 95 11.84 -3.33 0.54
CA ASP A 95 12.98 -2.42 0.40
C ASP A 95 14.09 -3.05 -0.44
N PHE A 96 14.45 -4.31 -0.17
CA PHE A 96 15.47 -5.03 -0.93
C PHE A 96 15.09 -5.16 -2.41
N ILE A 97 13.88 -5.64 -2.70
CA ILE A 97 13.40 -5.81 -4.08
C ILE A 97 13.38 -4.47 -4.83
N CYS A 98 12.85 -3.40 -4.20
CA CYS A 98 12.83 -2.09 -4.82
C CYS A 98 14.24 -1.56 -5.08
N ASN A 99 15.18 -1.77 -4.13
CA ASN A 99 16.56 -1.31 -4.28
C ASN A 99 17.27 -2.00 -5.45
N GLU A 100 17.21 -3.33 -5.52
CA GLU A 100 17.80 -4.12 -6.60
C GLU A 100 17.17 -3.79 -7.96
N THR A 101 15.87 -3.53 -7.98
CA THR A 101 15.17 -3.16 -9.21
C THR A 101 15.56 -1.77 -9.68
N PHE A 102 15.57 -0.79 -8.77
CA PHE A 102 15.92 0.59 -9.09
C PHE A 102 17.40 0.80 -9.38
N ALA A 103 18.29 -0.07 -8.91
CA ALA A 103 19.72 -0.04 -9.25
C ALA A 103 19.99 -0.25 -10.75
N LYS A 104 19.02 -0.77 -11.51
CA LYS A 104 19.12 -0.98 -12.96
C LYS A 104 18.87 0.28 -13.79
N PHE A 105 18.36 1.34 -13.17
CA PHE A 105 18.07 2.60 -13.84
C PHE A 105 19.19 3.60 -13.58
N GLU A 106 19.58 4.36 -14.60
CA GLU A 106 20.57 5.43 -14.46
C GLU A 106 20.05 6.56 -13.56
N ASP A 107 18.74 6.86 -13.66
CA ASP A 107 18.07 7.82 -12.79
C ASP A 107 16.61 7.43 -12.49
N LEU A 108 16.06 7.96 -11.39
CA LEU A 108 14.72 7.66 -10.89
C LEU A 108 13.77 8.86 -10.92
N ASN A 109 14.17 9.97 -11.57
CA ASN A 109 13.15 10.93 -12.01
C ASN A 109 12.26 10.16 -12.99
N ASN A 110 11.10 10.59 -13.38
CA ASN A 110 10.30 10.01 -14.48
C ASN A 110 9.88 8.51 -14.47
N ILE A 111 10.55 7.56 -13.82
CA ILE A 111 10.18 6.14 -13.84
C ILE A 111 8.73 5.93 -13.38
N LYS A 112 8.02 5.02 -14.04
CA LYS A 112 6.64 4.62 -13.75
C LYS A 112 6.64 3.23 -13.12
N VAL A 113 6.24 3.17 -11.86
CA VAL A 113 6.25 1.97 -11.03
C VAL A 113 4.82 1.53 -10.76
N ILE A 114 4.51 0.28 -11.05
CA ILE A 114 3.21 -0.32 -10.74
C ILE A 114 3.35 -1.52 -9.80
N ASP A 115 2.45 -1.60 -8.82
CA ASP A 115 2.14 -2.84 -8.11
C ASP A 115 0.73 -3.34 -8.47
N PRO A 116 0.61 -4.39 -9.31
CA PRO A 116 -0.68 -4.87 -9.79
C PRO A 116 -1.46 -5.70 -8.75
N CYS A 117 -0.92 -5.91 -7.55
CA CYS A 117 -1.57 -6.60 -6.43
C CYS A 117 -1.16 -5.93 -5.11
N CYS A 118 -1.41 -4.62 -5.00
CA CYS A 118 -0.69 -3.77 -4.06
C CYS A 118 -0.96 -4.06 -2.58
N GLY A 119 -2.03 -4.75 -2.24
CA GLY A 119 -2.37 -5.12 -0.87
C GLY A 119 -2.43 -3.90 0.04
N CYS A 120 -1.73 -3.95 1.17
CA CYS A 120 -1.58 -2.82 2.08
C CYS A 120 -0.63 -1.71 1.59
N GLY A 121 -0.01 -1.87 0.41
CA GLY A 121 0.81 -0.84 -0.24
C GLY A 121 2.30 -0.88 0.10
N ILE A 122 2.81 -1.92 0.77
CA ILE A 122 4.20 -1.95 1.26
C ILE A 122 5.25 -1.73 0.17
N PHE A 123 5.06 -2.29 -1.03
CA PHE A 123 5.94 -2.07 -2.16
C PHE A 123 5.85 -0.63 -2.69
N LEU A 124 4.64 -0.07 -2.78
CA LEU A 124 4.44 1.31 -3.21
C LEU A 124 5.11 2.30 -2.25
N ILE A 125 4.97 2.09 -0.93
CA ILE A 125 5.65 2.90 0.09
C ILE A 125 7.16 2.78 -0.04
N SER A 126 7.68 1.55 -0.15
CA SER A 126 9.13 1.31 -0.33
C SER A 126 9.66 2.00 -1.59
N ALA A 127 8.90 1.96 -2.69
CA ALA A 127 9.24 2.64 -3.93
C ALA A 127 9.29 4.17 -3.76
N ILE A 128 8.29 4.77 -3.10
CA ILE A 128 8.25 6.21 -2.85
C ILE A 128 9.45 6.65 -2.01
N GLU A 129 9.75 5.95 -0.92
CA GLU A 129 10.87 6.29 -0.04
C GLU A 129 12.22 6.24 -0.79
N GLN A 130 12.41 5.25 -1.65
CA GLN A 130 13.63 5.15 -2.45
C GLN A 130 13.73 6.23 -3.52
N ILE A 131 12.66 6.50 -4.27
CA ILE A 131 12.64 7.59 -5.26
C ILE A 131 12.87 8.93 -4.55
N LYS A 132 12.26 9.14 -3.37
CA LYS A 132 12.42 10.37 -2.58
C LYS A 132 13.85 10.56 -2.08
N SER A 133 14.52 9.49 -1.66
CA SER A 133 15.91 9.56 -1.17
C SER A 133 16.93 9.78 -2.29
N LYS A 134 16.63 9.35 -3.52
CA LYS A 134 17.53 9.44 -4.68
C LYS A 134 17.22 10.61 -5.63
N THR A 135 16.11 11.32 -5.42
CA THR A 135 15.69 12.45 -6.27
C THR A 135 15.34 13.67 -5.44
N LYS A 136 15.23 14.84 -6.09
CA LYS A 136 14.78 16.09 -5.45
C LYS A 136 13.27 16.28 -5.49
N LYS A 137 12.50 15.29 -5.95
CA LYS A 137 11.06 15.41 -6.14
C LYS A 137 10.31 15.53 -4.82
N SER A 138 9.18 16.23 -4.85
CA SER A 138 8.22 16.27 -3.75
C SER A 138 7.48 14.93 -3.62
N ILE A 139 6.93 14.62 -2.47
CA ILE A 139 6.12 13.40 -2.28
C ILE A 139 4.91 13.40 -3.21
N LYS A 140 4.21 14.52 -3.33
CA LYS A 140 3.09 14.72 -4.26
C LYS A 140 3.50 14.46 -5.70
N GLN A 141 4.67 14.95 -6.12
CA GLN A 141 5.18 14.69 -7.47
C GLN A 141 5.47 13.21 -7.72
N ILE A 142 6.02 12.50 -6.73
CA ILE A 142 6.31 11.06 -6.84
C ILE A 142 4.99 10.28 -6.90
N ILE A 143 4.09 10.48 -5.95
CA ILE A 143 2.79 9.79 -5.88
C ILE A 143 2.01 9.99 -7.18
N LYS A 144 1.89 11.24 -7.65
CA LYS A 144 1.10 11.59 -8.84
C LYS A 144 1.65 11.04 -10.14
N ASN A 145 2.97 11.09 -10.31
CA ASN A 145 3.55 10.88 -11.63
C ASN A 145 4.31 9.55 -11.76
N GLN A 146 4.53 8.81 -10.68
CA GLN A 146 5.43 7.65 -10.68
C GLN A 146 4.86 6.40 -10.02
N ILE A 147 3.79 6.51 -9.23
CA ILE A 147 3.31 5.41 -8.41
C ILE A 147 1.90 5.02 -8.84
N PHE A 148 1.75 3.75 -9.16
CA PHE A 148 0.52 3.16 -9.67
C PHE A 148 0.25 1.84 -8.95
N GLY A 149 -1.03 1.53 -8.70
CA GLY A 149 -1.37 0.32 -7.97
C GLY A 149 -2.76 -0.19 -8.29
N LEU A 150 -2.90 -1.52 -8.30
CA LEU A 150 -4.17 -2.22 -8.48
C LEU A 150 -4.36 -3.19 -7.33
N ASP A 151 -5.59 -3.30 -6.83
CA ASP A 151 -5.98 -4.40 -5.96
C ASP A 151 -7.45 -4.78 -6.19
N ILE A 152 -7.74 -6.08 -6.06
CA ILE A 152 -9.10 -6.61 -6.20
C ILE A 152 -9.94 -6.37 -4.94
N ASP A 153 -9.30 -6.08 -3.81
CA ASP A 153 -9.95 -5.79 -2.55
C ASP A 153 -10.09 -4.27 -2.34
N LYS A 154 -11.33 -3.80 -2.31
CA LYS A 154 -11.65 -2.39 -2.15
C LYS A 154 -11.08 -1.78 -0.86
N ASP A 155 -10.98 -2.54 0.22
CA ASP A 155 -10.50 -2.02 1.50
C ASP A 155 -8.98 -1.89 1.52
N ASN A 156 -8.26 -2.76 0.80
CA ASN A 156 -6.83 -2.57 0.53
C ASN A 156 -6.61 -1.24 -0.23
N VAL A 157 -7.38 -0.99 -1.29
CA VAL A 157 -7.31 0.26 -2.07
C VAL A 157 -7.54 1.50 -1.19
N LYS A 158 -8.59 1.51 -0.36
CA LYS A 158 -8.86 2.62 0.56
C LYS A 158 -7.69 2.86 1.53
N LYS A 159 -7.09 1.79 2.05
CA LYS A 159 -5.97 1.86 2.99
C LYS A 159 -4.71 2.44 2.34
N VAL A 160 -4.39 2.02 1.12
CA VAL A 160 -3.27 2.59 0.37
C VAL A 160 -3.51 4.08 0.12
N ILE A 161 -4.72 4.48 -0.31
CA ILE A 161 -5.07 5.90 -0.48
C ILE A 161 -4.86 6.67 0.82
N LEU A 162 -5.33 6.14 1.96
CA LEU A 162 -5.16 6.78 3.26
C LEU A 162 -3.67 6.91 3.66
N LEU A 163 -2.89 5.85 3.46
CA LEU A 163 -1.45 5.85 3.72
C LEU A 163 -0.71 6.89 2.88
N LEU A 164 -1.05 7.03 1.59
CA LEU A 164 -0.46 8.03 0.71
C LEU A 164 -0.82 9.47 1.12
N LYS A 165 -2.05 9.69 1.62
CA LYS A 165 -2.45 11.00 2.17
C LYS A 165 -1.75 11.34 3.47
N ILE A 166 -1.64 10.36 4.38
CA ILE A 166 -0.79 10.48 5.56
C ILE A 166 0.66 10.77 5.11
N MET A 167 1.10 10.19 3.99
CA MET A 167 2.43 10.45 3.43
C MET A 167 2.66 11.88 3.01
N GLY A 168 1.71 12.48 2.31
CA GLY A 168 1.70 13.92 2.12
C GLY A 168 1.86 14.68 3.42
N LEU A 169 1.00 14.40 4.40
CA LEU A 169 0.93 15.13 5.65
C LEU A 169 2.27 15.13 6.41
N VAL A 170 2.97 13.98 6.50
CA VAL A 170 4.30 13.90 7.15
C VAL A 170 5.34 14.77 6.46
N TYR A 171 5.25 14.90 5.14
CA TYR A 171 6.13 15.77 4.35
C TYR A 171 5.59 17.19 4.18
N ASN A 172 4.53 17.54 4.91
CA ASN A 172 3.84 18.83 4.85
C ASN A 172 3.36 19.18 3.42
N GLU A 173 2.92 18.17 2.69
CA GLU A 173 2.32 18.26 1.36
C GLU A 173 0.87 17.78 1.40
N ASN A 174 -0.02 18.42 0.63
CA ASN A 174 -1.40 17.97 0.52
C ASN A 174 -1.58 17.05 -0.71
N ILE A 175 -2.13 15.85 -0.47
CA ILE A 175 -2.38 14.83 -1.51
C ILE A 175 -3.88 14.69 -1.70
N GLU A 176 -4.34 15.08 -2.87
CA GLU A 176 -5.74 15.01 -3.27
C GLU A 176 -6.02 13.67 -3.96
N ASP A 177 -7.29 13.28 -4.07
CA ASP A 177 -7.65 12.02 -4.74
C ASP A 177 -7.23 12.01 -6.22
N CYS A 178 -7.18 13.18 -6.87
CA CYS A 178 -6.72 13.33 -8.25
C CYS A 178 -5.19 13.19 -8.41
N ASP A 179 -4.43 13.15 -7.31
CA ASP A 179 -3.00 12.87 -7.33
C ASP A 179 -2.71 11.37 -7.18
N ILE A 180 -3.70 10.52 -6.93
CA ILE A 180 -3.47 9.12 -6.55
C ILE A 180 -3.90 8.17 -7.67
N ASN A 181 -2.96 7.33 -8.13
CA ASN A 181 -3.21 6.35 -9.19
C ASN A 181 -3.40 4.92 -8.64
N ILE A 182 -4.30 4.75 -7.66
CA ILE A 182 -4.64 3.44 -7.11
C ILE A 182 -6.06 3.06 -7.54
N ARG A 183 -6.25 1.87 -8.11
CA ARG A 183 -7.56 1.43 -8.64
C ARG A 183 -8.00 0.09 -8.06
N HIS A 184 -9.31 0.00 -7.87
CA HIS A 184 -9.98 -1.24 -7.47
C HIS A 184 -10.41 -2.03 -8.71
N CYS A 185 -9.64 -3.06 -9.05
CA CYS A 185 -9.95 -3.96 -10.17
C CYS A 185 -9.18 -5.28 -10.06
N ASP A 186 -9.62 -6.27 -10.85
CA ASP A 186 -8.87 -7.52 -11.05
C ASP A 186 -7.75 -7.29 -12.08
N SER A 187 -6.50 -7.27 -11.61
CA SER A 187 -5.34 -7.00 -12.45
C SER A 187 -5.07 -8.08 -13.50
N LEU A 188 -5.60 -9.30 -13.34
CA LEU A 188 -5.42 -10.38 -14.32
C LEU A 188 -6.19 -10.17 -15.62
N ILE A 189 -7.27 -9.40 -15.57
CA ILE A 189 -8.17 -9.19 -16.72
C ILE A 189 -8.27 -7.72 -17.12
N THR A 190 -7.50 -6.86 -16.46
CA THR A 190 -7.45 -5.42 -16.71
C THR A 190 -6.21 -5.14 -17.54
N ASP A 191 -6.36 -4.40 -18.63
CA ASP A 191 -5.23 -3.80 -19.34
C ASP A 191 -4.75 -2.58 -18.55
N TRP A 192 -3.53 -2.66 -18.00
CA TRP A 192 -3.01 -1.63 -17.10
C TRP A 192 -2.64 -0.36 -17.86
N LYS A 193 -2.17 -0.49 -19.10
CA LYS A 193 -1.80 0.64 -19.95
C LYS A 193 -3.03 1.45 -20.30
N LEU A 194 -4.11 0.77 -20.73
CA LEU A 194 -5.38 1.42 -21.00
C LEU A 194 -6.04 1.95 -19.74
N ALA A 195 -5.87 1.26 -18.60
CA ALA A 195 -6.37 1.78 -17.33
C ALA A 195 -5.73 3.14 -17.07
N PHE A 196 -4.41 3.22 -16.96
CA PHE A 196 -3.72 4.42 -16.51
C PHE A 196 -3.32 5.41 -17.62
N ASP A 197 -3.57 5.06 -18.88
CA ASP A 197 -3.14 5.79 -20.07
C ASP A 197 -1.62 6.05 -20.09
N ILE A 198 -0.84 5.02 -19.75
CA ILE A 198 0.62 5.11 -19.63
C ILE A 198 1.31 3.76 -19.79
N ASP A 199 2.59 3.78 -20.17
CA ASP A 199 3.49 2.63 -20.07
C ASP A 199 4.20 2.59 -18.71
N PHE A 200 4.55 1.39 -18.25
CA PHE A 200 5.27 1.18 -16.99
C PHE A 200 6.72 0.79 -17.26
N ASP A 201 7.64 1.36 -16.48
CA ASP A 201 9.06 1.01 -16.54
C ASP A 201 9.39 -0.14 -15.58
N CYS A 202 8.58 -0.31 -14.53
CA CYS A 202 8.87 -1.21 -13.44
C CYS A 202 7.59 -1.79 -12.83
N ILE A 203 7.54 -3.13 -12.76
CA ILE A 203 6.52 -3.87 -12.04
C ILE A 203 7.17 -4.42 -10.76
N ILE A 204 6.62 -4.07 -9.60
CA ILE A 204 7.01 -4.59 -8.29
C ILE A 204 5.80 -5.18 -7.59
N GLY A 205 6.01 -6.05 -6.61
CA GLY A 205 4.92 -6.59 -5.83
C GLY A 205 5.18 -8.02 -5.35
N ASN A 206 4.23 -8.52 -4.56
CA ASN A 206 4.16 -9.92 -4.17
C ASN A 206 2.76 -10.43 -4.52
N PRO A 207 2.56 -10.95 -5.75
CA PRO A 207 1.24 -11.37 -6.17
C PRO A 207 0.76 -12.59 -5.37
N PRO A 208 -0.56 -12.78 -5.29
CA PRO A 208 -1.12 -13.87 -4.52
C PRO A 208 -0.75 -15.23 -5.10
N TYR A 209 -0.38 -16.17 -4.22
CA TYR A 209 -0.18 -17.58 -4.58
C TYR A 209 -1.54 -18.27 -4.72
N ILE A 210 -2.21 -18.06 -5.84
CA ILE A 210 -3.55 -18.62 -6.08
C ILE A 210 -3.42 -20.03 -6.66
N ASN A 211 -4.22 -20.95 -6.12
CA ASN A 211 -4.42 -22.25 -6.75
C ASN A 211 -5.28 -22.04 -8.01
N PRO A 212 -4.87 -22.50 -9.21
CA PRO A 212 -5.67 -22.37 -10.44
C PRO A 212 -7.12 -22.86 -10.31
N HIS A 213 -7.39 -23.80 -9.40
CA HIS A 213 -8.75 -24.28 -9.09
C HIS A 213 -9.65 -23.25 -8.39
N SER A 214 -9.09 -22.21 -7.76
CA SER A 214 -9.86 -21.14 -7.11
C SER A 214 -10.16 -19.95 -8.03
N LEU A 215 -9.71 -19.98 -9.29
CA LEU A 215 -9.99 -18.93 -10.27
C LEU A 215 -11.42 -19.03 -10.82
N SER A 216 -12.03 -17.87 -11.07
CA SER A 216 -13.34 -17.82 -11.74
C SER A 216 -13.24 -18.35 -13.18
N LYS A 217 -14.38 -18.77 -13.75
CA LYS A 217 -14.45 -19.19 -15.16
C LYS A 217 -13.96 -18.09 -16.11
N LYS A 218 -14.25 -16.82 -15.80
CA LYS A 218 -13.83 -15.66 -16.60
C LYS A 218 -12.30 -15.51 -16.57
N GLN A 219 -11.69 -15.55 -15.38
CA GLN A 219 -10.23 -15.50 -15.22
C GLN A 219 -9.57 -16.69 -15.93
N THR A 220 -10.10 -17.90 -15.74
CA THR A 220 -9.55 -19.10 -16.38
C THR A 220 -9.60 -19.01 -17.91
N ALA A 221 -10.71 -18.53 -18.47
CA ALA A 221 -10.86 -18.35 -19.91
C ALA A 221 -9.90 -17.29 -20.46
N PHE A 222 -9.80 -16.14 -19.80
CA PHE A 222 -8.87 -15.08 -20.17
C PHE A 222 -7.42 -15.58 -20.13
N LEU A 223 -7.03 -16.28 -19.07
CA LEU A 223 -5.66 -16.76 -18.90
C LEU A 223 -5.29 -17.78 -19.98
N LYS A 224 -6.16 -18.77 -20.24
CA LYS A 224 -5.95 -19.77 -21.30
C LYS A 224 -5.86 -19.18 -22.70
N GLN A 225 -6.58 -18.08 -22.94
CA GLN A 225 -6.59 -17.42 -24.24
C GLN A 225 -5.33 -16.56 -24.46
N ASN A 226 -4.81 -15.93 -23.41
CA ASN A 226 -3.76 -14.92 -23.53
C ASN A 226 -2.36 -15.39 -23.13
N PHE A 227 -2.22 -16.51 -22.40
CA PHE A 227 -0.91 -16.98 -21.93
C PHE A 227 -0.64 -18.42 -22.30
N GLN A 228 0.37 -18.62 -23.15
CA GLN A 228 0.82 -19.94 -23.55
C GLN A 228 1.25 -20.80 -22.36
N THR A 229 1.80 -20.19 -21.30
CA THR A 229 2.24 -20.85 -20.06
C THR A 229 1.08 -21.44 -19.22
N THR A 230 -0.18 -21.14 -19.55
CA THR A 230 -1.37 -21.66 -18.84
C THR A 230 -2.04 -22.82 -19.57
N SER A 231 -1.51 -23.23 -20.72
CA SER A 231 -2.11 -24.25 -21.58
C SER A 231 -1.97 -25.69 -21.03
N SER A 232 -1.09 -25.93 -20.05
CA SER A 232 -0.97 -27.22 -19.35
C SER A 232 -0.46 -27.08 -17.91
N GLY A 233 -1.07 -27.83 -16.97
CA GLY A 233 -0.60 -27.94 -15.58
C GLY A 233 -1.12 -26.85 -14.62
N VAL A 234 -0.58 -26.87 -13.39
CA VAL A 234 -0.83 -25.84 -12.36
C VAL A 234 0.13 -24.69 -12.62
N PHE A 235 -0.38 -23.53 -13.05
CA PHE A 235 0.43 -22.35 -13.34
C PHE A 235 0.51 -21.39 -12.13
N ASN A 236 1.62 -20.67 -12.00
CA ASN A 236 1.82 -19.65 -10.98
C ASN A 236 1.40 -18.27 -11.53
N ILE A 237 0.54 -17.56 -10.82
CA ILE A 237 0.09 -16.21 -11.22
C ILE A 237 1.23 -15.20 -11.33
N PHE A 238 2.30 -15.38 -10.55
CA PHE A 238 3.53 -14.59 -10.71
C PHE A 238 4.09 -14.67 -12.14
N MET A 239 4.04 -15.86 -12.76
CA MET A 239 4.49 -16.05 -14.15
C MET A 239 3.55 -15.39 -15.17
N LEU A 240 2.30 -15.10 -14.80
CA LEU A 240 1.33 -14.46 -15.70
C LEU A 240 1.51 -12.96 -15.74
N LEU A 241 1.78 -12.35 -14.59
CA LEU A 241 2.08 -10.92 -14.50
C LEU A 241 3.36 -10.54 -15.27
N LEU A 242 4.34 -11.46 -15.37
CA LEU A 242 5.56 -11.25 -16.15
C LEU A 242 5.36 -11.34 -17.68
N ASN A 243 4.24 -11.89 -18.15
CA ASN A 243 3.95 -12.06 -19.58
C ASN A 243 2.86 -11.09 -20.08
N LEU A 244 2.45 -10.11 -19.27
CA LEU A 244 1.42 -9.11 -19.59
C LEU A 244 1.96 -7.88 -20.34
N GLU A 245 3.23 -7.90 -20.75
CA GLU A 245 3.87 -6.85 -21.56
C GLU A 245 3.88 -7.18 -23.06
#